data_AF-A0A970QHT9-F1
#
_entry.id   AF-A0A970QHT9-F1
#
_cell.length_a   1.000
_cell.length_b   1.000
_cell.length_c   1.000
_cell.angle_alpha   90.00
_cell.angle_beta   90.00
_cell.angle_gamma   90.00
#
_symmetry.space_group_name_H-M   'P 1'
#
loop_
_entity.id
_entity.type
_entity.pdbx_description
1 polymer ?
#
loop_
_entity_poly.entity_id
_entity_poly.type
_entity_poly.pdbx_seq_one_letter_code
_entity_poly.pdbx_strand_id
1 'polypeptide(L)'
;MRVAKNILAILLCIVLVASSLLLVLTLLLRNRVFDASFYIDVIARPAYPLLVRQAILSDLERQSSYVGVPIEVLEAGLDDATLVMKQRQHVVNLAGFLNREEDFVKPEYPSERFLEPLQSFMQDYAQSHQLAFGAEQQAQLREVAQDAAAIVQTHITLVDLSQFGDSTTFQRMRNLILSWSRQLILLLIPWLLSMLSLILIYRNDWRAWLNRILISLWLAGSLLLVPSLVLERFQLHRRLALETPYLLFAISHLLHDLLQYLIVWGLMLFFLSLVALLAIHMTKPIAKRQARPIYHERHAG
;
A
#
# COMPACT_ATOMS: atom_id res chain seq x y z
N MET A 1 -39.77 -26.80 -1.71
CA MET A 1 -38.32 -27.14 -1.68
C MET A 1 -37.46 -26.42 -2.73
N ARG A 2 -37.84 -26.32 -4.01
CA ARG A 2 -36.99 -25.69 -5.05
C ARG A 2 -36.68 -24.19 -4.80
N VAL A 3 -37.65 -23.44 -4.27
CA VAL A 3 -37.48 -22.01 -3.94
C VAL A 3 -36.46 -21.82 -2.81
N ALA A 4 -36.61 -22.54 -1.70
CA ALA A 4 -35.66 -22.49 -0.57
C ALA A 4 -34.23 -22.87 -0.99
N LYS A 5 -34.08 -23.90 -1.84
CA LYS A 5 -32.79 -24.28 -2.43
C LYS A 5 -32.14 -23.15 -3.22
N ASN A 6 -32.94 -22.44 -4.03
CA ASN A 6 -32.45 -21.33 -4.84
C ASN A 6 -32.08 -20.11 -3.99
N ILE A 7 -32.87 -19.78 -2.96
CA ILE A 7 -32.57 -18.69 -2.02
C ILE A 7 -31.25 -18.97 -1.30
N LEU A 8 -31.07 -20.19 -0.79
CA LEU A 8 -29.82 -20.60 -0.13
C LEU A 8 -28.62 -20.50 -1.09
N ALA A 9 -28.77 -20.95 -2.34
CA ALA A 9 -27.71 -20.84 -3.34
C ALA A 9 -27.34 -19.38 -3.65
N ILE A 10 -28.32 -18.47 -3.68
CA ILE A 10 -28.05 -17.02 -3.87
C ILE A 10 -27.28 -16.46 -2.67
N LEU A 11 -27.68 -16.79 -1.44
CA LEU A 11 -26.97 -16.35 -0.24
C LEU A 11 -25.52 -16.84 -0.23
N LEU A 12 -25.28 -18.10 -0.58
CA LEU A 12 -23.94 -18.67 -0.71
C LEU A 12 -23.11 -17.95 -1.77
N CYS A 13 -23.71 -17.61 -2.92
CA CYS A 13 -23.05 -16.82 -3.95
C CYS A 13 -22.66 -15.41 -3.46
N ILE A 14 -23.51 -14.74 -2.67
CA ILE A 14 -23.19 -13.44 -2.06
C ILE A 14 -22.02 -13.57 -1.09
N VAL A 15 -22.06 -14.59 -0.21
CA VAL A 15 -20.95 -14.89 0.72
C VAL A 15 -19.66 -15.16 -0.05
N LEU A 16 -19.73 -15.88 -1.17
CA LEU A 16 -18.57 -16.21 -2.00
C LEU A 16 -17.97 -14.96 -2.66
N VAL A 17 -18.80 -14.03 -3.16
CA VAL A 17 -18.35 -12.74 -3.70
C VAL A 17 -17.67 -11.92 -2.61
N ALA A 18 -18.35 -11.72 -1.48
CA ALA A 18 -17.83 -10.91 -0.38
C ALA A 18 -16.51 -11.46 0.19
N SER A 19 -16.44 -12.77 0.44
CA SER A 19 -15.23 -13.43 0.92
C SER A 19 -14.08 -13.35 -0.09
N SER A 20 -14.35 -13.48 -1.40
CA SER A 20 -13.32 -13.34 -2.43
C SER A 20 -12.72 -11.93 -2.46
N LEU A 21 -13.56 -10.89 -2.36
CA LEU A 21 -13.10 -9.50 -2.31
C LEU A 21 -12.26 -9.22 -1.06
N LEU A 22 -12.74 -9.69 0.09
CA LEU A 22 -12.02 -9.54 1.35
C LEU A 22 -10.69 -10.30 1.35
N LEU A 23 -10.61 -11.48 0.73
CA LEU A 23 -9.36 -12.22 0.56
C LEU A 23 -8.34 -11.44 -0.29
N VAL A 24 -8.76 -10.84 -1.41
CA VAL A 24 -7.87 -9.99 -2.21
C VAL A 24 -7.39 -8.77 -1.40
N LEU A 25 -8.29 -8.13 -0.66
CA LEU A 25 -7.93 -7.01 0.22
C LEU A 25 -6.92 -7.44 1.29
N THR A 26 -7.08 -8.64 1.84
CA THR A 26 -6.16 -9.21 2.84
C THR A 26 -4.76 -9.42 2.26
N LEU A 27 -4.69 -9.99 1.05
CA LEU A 27 -3.43 -10.18 0.35
C LEU A 27 -2.78 -8.83 0.01
N LEU A 28 -3.55 -7.82 -0.38
CA LEU A 28 -3.06 -6.46 -0.61
C LEU A 28 -2.47 -5.87 0.68
N LEU A 29 -3.20 -5.96 1.80
CA LEU A 29 -2.72 -5.42 3.08
C LEU A 29 -1.42 -6.11 3.51
N ARG A 30 -1.38 -7.44 3.44
CA ARG A 30 -0.23 -8.23 3.89
C ARG A 30 1.00 -8.07 3.00
N ASN A 31 0.82 -8.09 1.67
CA ASN A 31 1.94 -8.11 0.73
C ASN A 31 2.40 -6.72 0.28
N ARG A 32 1.63 -5.66 0.56
CA ARG A 32 1.95 -4.29 0.15
C ARG A 32 1.95 -3.33 1.34
N VAL A 33 0.80 -3.16 2.00
CA VAL A 33 0.64 -2.11 3.03
C VAL A 33 1.47 -2.36 4.29
N PHE A 34 1.66 -3.62 4.68
CA PHE A 34 2.48 -3.99 5.83
C PHE A 34 3.90 -4.42 5.49
N ASP A 35 4.30 -4.29 4.24
CA ASP A 35 5.64 -4.66 3.78
C ASP A 35 6.50 -3.40 3.64
N ALA A 36 7.61 -3.34 4.39
CA ALA A 36 8.56 -2.22 4.29
C ALA A 36 9.14 -2.09 2.88
N SER A 37 9.36 -3.20 2.18
CA SER A 37 9.97 -3.22 0.85
C SER A 37 9.16 -2.41 -0.15
N PHE A 38 7.83 -2.46 -0.05
CA PHE A 38 6.91 -1.70 -0.90
C PHE A 38 7.17 -0.19 -0.85
N TYR A 39 7.44 0.35 0.34
CA TYR A 39 7.74 1.76 0.53
C TYR A 39 9.20 2.08 0.16
N ILE A 40 10.13 1.19 0.50
CA ILE A 40 11.56 1.33 0.19
C ILE A 40 11.78 1.42 -1.32
N ASP A 41 11.06 0.63 -2.11
CA ASP A 41 11.15 0.64 -3.57
C ASP A 41 10.81 2.01 -4.18
N VAL A 42 9.88 2.74 -3.56
CA VAL A 42 9.48 4.09 -4.04
C VAL A 42 10.53 5.13 -3.69
N ILE A 43 11.06 5.13 -2.46
CA ILE A 43 12.11 6.07 -2.06
C ILE A 43 13.47 5.79 -2.73
N ALA A 44 13.69 4.54 -3.16
CA ALA A 44 14.88 4.14 -3.89
C ALA A 44 14.87 4.55 -5.37
N ARG A 45 13.74 5.04 -5.90
CA ARG A 45 13.65 5.51 -7.30
C ARG A 45 14.57 6.73 -7.49
N PRO A 46 15.37 6.80 -8.57
CA PRO A 46 16.38 7.85 -8.75
C PRO A 46 15.88 9.30 -8.65
N ALA A 47 14.63 9.54 -9.04
CA ALA A 47 14.03 10.88 -8.98
C ALA A 47 13.69 11.33 -7.55
N TYR A 48 13.40 10.40 -6.62
CA TYR A 48 12.92 10.75 -5.29
C TYR A 48 13.99 11.44 -4.43
N PRO A 49 15.22 10.89 -4.27
CA PRO A 49 16.27 11.56 -3.50
C PRO A 49 16.60 12.96 -4.01
N LEU A 50 16.56 13.17 -5.34
CA LEU A 50 16.80 14.47 -5.96
C LEU A 50 15.73 15.50 -5.56
N LEU A 51 14.45 15.10 -5.59
CA LEU A 51 13.34 15.97 -5.19
C LEU A 51 13.40 16.32 -3.69
N VAL A 52 13.78 15.36 -2.85
CA VAL A 52 13.99 15.59 -1.41
C VAL A 52 15.13 16.58 -1.20
N ARG A 53 16.28 16.35 -1.84
CA ARG A 53 17.45 17.22 -1.76
C ARG A 53 17.12 18.66 -2.18
N GLN A 54 16.40 18.83 -3.28
CA GLN A 54 15.97 20.16 -3.75
C GLN A 54 15.06 20.86 -2.74
N ALA A 55 14.12 20.14 -2.12
CA ALA A 55 13.27 20.71 -1.08
C ALA A 55 14.09 21.15 0.15
N ILE A 56 15.00 20.28 0.62
CA ILE A 56 15.92 20.59 1.72
C ILE A 56 16.76 21.84 1.40
N LEU A 57 17.38 21.90 0.23
CA LEU A 57 18.20 23.03 -0.17
C LEU A 57 17.39 24.34 -0.23
N SER A 58 16.14 24.28 -0.71
CA SER A 58 15.28 25.47 -0.73
C SER A 58 14.95 26.01 0.65
N ASP A 59 14.82 25.14 1.66
CA ASP A 59 14.61 25.57 3.04
C ASP A 59 15.92 25.98 3.73
N LEU A 60 17.04 25.31 3.42
CA LEU A 60 18.36 25.74 3.87
C LEU A 60 18.76 27.10 3.30
N GLU A 61 18.39 27.44 2.07
CA GLU A 61 18.64 28.76 1.46
C GLU A 61 17.91 29.89 2.20
N ARG A 62 16.71 29.61 2.71
CA ARG A 62 15.98 30.56 3.58
C ARG A 62 16.71 30.74 4.91
N GLN A 63 17.19 29.65 5.50
CA GLN A 63 17.97 29.69 6.74
C GLN A 63 19.32 30.40 6.53
N SER A 64 20.00 30.13 5.41
CA SER A 64 21.29 30.74 5.06
C SER A 64 21.16 32.25 4.95
N SER A 65 20.07 32.72 4.33
CA SER A 65 19.73 34.14 4.22
C SER A 65 19.42 34.79 5.58
N TYR A 66 18.77 34.06 6.49
CA TYR A 66 18.42 34.56 7.82
C TYR A 66 19.65 34.68 8.73
N VAL A 67 20.52 33.67 8.72
CA VAL A 67 21.72 33.61 9.59
C VAL A 67 22.91 34.34 8.96
N GLY A 68 22.88 34.65 7.67
CA GLY A 68 23.95 35.34 6.95
C GLY A 68 25.15 34.45 6.61
N VAL A 69 24.92 33.13 6.47
CA VAL A 69 25.94 32.15 6.09
C VAL A 69 25.74 31.77 4.61
N PRO A 70 26.80 31.62 3.80
CA PRO A 70 26.67 31.12 2.43
C PRO A 70 26.03 29.73 2.38
N ILE A 71 25.15 29.49 1.40
CA ILE A 71 24.43 28.21 1.27
C ILE A 71 25.39 27.04 1.08
N GLU A 72 26.55 27.25 0.43
CA GLU A 72 27.56 26.23 0.17
C GLU A 72 28.11 25.61 1.47
N VAL A 73 28.15 26.40 2.54
CA VAL A 73 28.60 25.95 3.87
C VAL A 73 27.56 25.02 4.50
N LEU A 74 26.28 25.35 4.37
CA LEU A 74 25.20 24.49 4.85
C LEU A 74 25.02 23.25 3.97
N GLU A 75 25.14 23.39 2.65
CA GLU A 75 25.07 22.28 1.69
C GLU A 75 26.18 21.25 1.94
N ALA A 76 27.38 21.68 2.37
CA ALA A 76 28.46 20.76 2.74
C ALA A 76 28.11 19.81 3.91
N GLY A 77 27.15 20.18 4.76
CA GLY A 77 26.63 19.33 5.83
C GLY A 77 25.54 18.34 5.38
N LEU A 78 25.05 18.46 4.14
CA LEU A 78 24.06 17.57 3.55
C LEU A 78 24.74 16.37 2.88
N ASP A 79 24.73 15.22 3.55
CA ASP A 79 25.25 13.96 3.04
C ASP A 79 24.10 13.12 2.45
N ASP A 80 24.05 13.06 1.12
CA ASP A 80 23.03 12.33 0.37
C ASP A 80 22.96 10.84 0.79
N ALA A 81 24.09 10.22 1.11
CA ALA A 81 24.11 8.82 1.53
C ALA A 81 23.46 8.65 2.92
N THR A 82 23.78 9.55 3.85
CA THR A 82 23.15 9.57 5.18
C THR A 82 21.66 9.89 5.08
N LEU A 83 21.26 10.85 4.25
CA LEU A 83 19.86 11.20 3.99
C LEU A 83 19.05 9.98 3.54
N VAL A 84 19.51 9.28 2.50
CA VAL A 84 18.83 8.10 1.96
C VAL A 84 18.81 6.97 2.99
N MET A 85 19.91 6.73 3.70
CA MET A 85 19.97 5.73 4.77
C MET A 85 18.94 6.01 5.87
N LYS A 86 18.84 7.26 6.33
CA LYS A 86 17.92 7.67 7.39
C LYS A 86 16.46 7.62 6.94
N GLN A 87 16.16 7.95 5.68
CA GLN A 87 14.84 7.76 5.09
C GLN A 87 14.45 6.27 5.03
N ARG A 88 15.37 5.39 4.61
CA ARG A 88 15.14 3.94 4.64
C ARG A 88 14.89 3.45 6.05
N GLN A 89 15.71 3.89 7.01
CA GLN A 89 15.53 3.57 8.43
C GLN A 89 14.17 4.03 8.94
N HIS A 90 13.73 5.24 8.60
CA HIS A 90 12.40 5.74 8.96
C HIS A 90 11.28 4.83 8.45
N VAL A 91 11.36 4.41 7.19
CA VAL A 91 10.37 3.51 6.57
C VAL A 91 10.36 2.13 7.23
N VAL A 92 11.54 1.57 7.53
CA VAL A 92 11.64 0.29 8.25
C VAL A 92 11.02 0.40 9.63
N ASN A 93 11.36 1.44 10.39
CA ASN A 93 10.82 1.66 11.73
C ASN A 93 9.30 1.88 11.70
N LEU A 94 8.80 2.58 10.67
CA LEU A 94 7.36 2.78 10.45
C LEU A 94 6.65 1.44 10.18
N ALA A 95 7.20 0.61 9.29
CA ALA A 95 6.64 -0.70 8.97
C ALA A 95 6.68 -1.65 10.19
N GLY A 96 7.81 -1.70 10.91
CA GLY A 96 7.97 -2.49 12.14
C GLY A 96 6.97 -2.07 13.22
N PHE A 97 6.78 -0.77 13.40
CA PHE A 97 5.78 -0.23 14.33
C PHE A 97 4.33 -0.53 13.90
N LEU A 98 4.03 -0.49 12.60
CA LEU A 98 2.73 -0.90 12.07
C LEU A 98 2.50 -2.40 12.30
N ASN A 99 3.54 -3.24 12.26
CA ASN A 99 3.47 -4.68 12.46
C ASN A 99 3.56 -5.15 13.93
N ARG A 100 3.77 -4.22 14.88
CA ARG A 100 4.09 -4.50 16.31
C ARG A 100 5.36 -5.35 16.49
N GLU A 101 6.32 -5.21 15.60
CA GLU A 101 7.62 -5.84 15.79
C GLU A 101 8.47 -5.01 16.74
N GLU A 102 8.37 -3.68 16.65
CA GLU A 102 9.21 -2.74 17.39
C GLU A 102 8.42 -1.49 17.79
N ASP A 103 8.90 -0.79 18.83
CA ASP A 103 8.44 0.57 19.13
C ASP A 103 8.97 1.55 18.08
N PHE A 104 8.19 2.59 17.78
CA PHE A 104 8.60 3.55 16.77
C PHE A 104 9.75 4.41 17.28
N VAL A 105 10.92 4.23 16.70
CA VAL A 105 12.08 5.10 16.93
C VAL A 105 12.22 6.06 15.75
N LYS A 106 12.15 7.36 16.02
CA LYS A 106 12.41 8.39 15.00
C LYS A 106 13.92 8.39 14.70
N PRO A 107 14.35 8.19 13.43
CA PRO A 107 15.77 8.33 13.11
C PRO A 107 16.17 9.79 13.27
N GLU A 108 17.39 10.06 13.74
CA GLU A 108 17.91 11.44 13.87
C GLU A 108 19.01 11.69 12.85
N TYR A 109 18.99 12.88 12.24
CA TYR A 109 20.07 13.39 11.40
C TYR A 109 21.11 14.12 12.27
N PRO A 110 22.39 13.74 12.19
CA PRO A 110 23.43 14.28 13.07
C PRO A 110 23.73 15.75 12.78
N SER A 111 23.53 16.61 13.78
CA SER A 111 23.84 18.06 13.68
C SER A 111 25.33 18.35 13.52
N GLU A 112 26.18 17.43 13.94
CA GLU A 112 27.63 17.51 13.84
C GLU A 112 28.10 17.65 12.39
N ARG A 113 27.32 17.15 11.42
CA ARG A 113 27.62 17.27 9.98
C ARG A 113 27.56 18.70 9.48
N PHE A 114 26.72 19.55 10.06
CA PHE A 114 26.66 20.99 9.73
C PHE A 114 27.68 21.81 10.53
N LEU A 115 28.01 21.34 11.73
CA LEU A 115 28.87 22.06 12.66
C LEU A 115 30.31 22.21 12.15
N GLU A 116 30.88 21.17 11.53
CA GLU A 116 32.26 21.21 11.02
C GLU A 116 32.44 22.23 9.88
N PRO A 117 31.62 22.23 8.81
CA PRO A 117 31.66 23.28 7.78
C PRO A 117 31.45 24.69 8.33
N LEU A 118 30.49 24.86 9.24
CA LEU A 118 30.18 26.15 9.87
C LEU A 118 31.35 26.68 10.71
N GLN A 119 32.03 25.80 11.46
CA GLN A 119 33.20 26.16 12.24
C GLN A 119 34.37 26.57 11.34
N SER A 120 34.63 25.82 10.26
CA SER A 120 35.68 26.17 9.30
C SER A 120 35.41 27.56 8.71
N PHE A 121 34.20 27.81 8.22
CA PHE A 121 33.82 29.10 7.65
C PHE A 121 33.99 30.26 8.64
N MET A 122 33.51 30.11 9.88
CA MET A 122 33.61 31.17 10.88
C MET A 122 35.04 31.40 11.38
N GLN A 123 35.88 30.37 11.44
CA GLN A 123 37.30 30.51 11.76
C GLN A 123 38.03 31.28 10.66
N ASP A 124 37.79 30.95 9.39
CA ASP A 124 38.38 31.66 8.25
C ASP A 124 37.90 33.13 8.19
N TYR A 125 36.62 33.36 8.47
CA TYR A 125 36.05 34.70 8.56
C TYR A 125 36.65 35.51 9.71
N ALA A 126 36.80 34.91 10.89
CA ALA A 126 37.39 35.57 12.06
C ALA A 126 38.87 35.89 11.84
N GLN A 127 39.64 34.99 11.23
CA GLN A 127 41.05 35.22 10.90
C GLN A 127 41.22 36.35 9.88
N SER A 128 40.41 36.37 8.82
CA SER A 128 40.47 37.41 7.78
C SER A 128 40.09 38.81 8.27
N HIS A 129 39.24 38.89 9.31
CA HIS A 129 38.77 40.15 9.88
C HIS A 129 39.38 40.49 11.25
N GLN A 130 40.35 39.70 11.72
CA GLN A 130 41.02 39.88 13.02
C GLN A 130 40.05 39.90 14.22
N LEU A 131 38.98 39.10 14.15
CA LEU A 131 37.97 38.97 15.20
C LEU A 131 38.32 37.83 16.16
N ALA A 132 37.98 38.00 17.44
CA ALA A 132 38.12 36.93 18.43
C ALA A 132 36.96 35.92 18.30
N PHE A 133 37.28 34.65 18.11
CA PHE A 133 36.31 33.56 18.09
C PHE A 133 36.19 32.96 19.50
N GLY A 134 35.11 33.30 20.20
CA GLY A 134 34.85 32.94 21.59
C GLY A 134 33.80 31.85 21.77
N ALA A 135 33.54 31.50 23.03
CA ALA A 135 32.57 30.45 23.39
C ALA A 135 31.12 30.78 22.99
N GLU A 136 30.76 32.07 22.96
CA GLU A 136 29.42 32.54 22.58
C GLU A 136 29.14 32.32 21.08
N GLN A 137 30.10 32.65 20.19
CA GLN A 137 29.97 32.36 18.76
C GLN A 137 29.92 30.85 18.49
N GLN A 138 30.67 30.06 19.26
CA GLN A 138 30.63 28.60 19.15
C GLN A 138 29.28 28.01 19.59
N ALA A 139 28.60 28.62 20.57
CA ALA A 139 27.25 28.24 20.97
C ALA A 139 26.23 28.58 19.88
N GLN A 140 26.32 29.77 19.28
CA GLN A 140 25.45 30.17 18.16
C GLN A 140 25.62 29.26 16.94
N LEU A 141 26.85 28.86 16.61
CA LEU A 141 27.08 27.90 15.53
C LEU A 141 26.44 26.53 15.78
N ARG A 142 26.41 26.08 17.03
CA ARG A 142 25.72 24.83 17.41
C ARG A 142 24.21 24.94 17.20
N GLU A 143 23.63 26.08 17.57
CA GLU A 143 22.20 26.34 17.35
C GLU A 143 21.86 26.33 15.86
N VAL A 144 22.64 27.04 15.03
CA VAL A 144 22.47 27.04 13.57
C VAL A 144 22.62 25.63 12.98
N ALA A 145 23.59 24.84 13.46
CA ALA A 145 23.78 23.46 13.03
C ALA A 145 22.59 22.56 13.42
N GLN A 146 22.01 22.77 14.61
CA GLN A 146 20.81 22.07 15.07
C GLN A 146 19.59 22.43 14.23
N ASP A 147 19.39 23.71 13.92
CA ASP A 147 18.29 24.15 13.06
C ASP A 147 18.40 23.58 11.65
N ALA A 148 19.61 23.62 11.06
CA ALA A 148 19.86 23.01 9.74
C ALA A 148 19.59 21.50 9.75
N ALA A 149 20.02 20.80 10.81
CA ALA A 149 19.71 19.38 10.98
C ALA A 149 18.20 19.12 11.17
N ALA A 150 17.49 20.00 11.88
CA ALA A 150 16.04 19.90 12.05
C ALA A 150 15.27 20.09 10.73
N ILE A 151 15.74 20.98 9.84
CA ILE A 151 15.20 21.13 8.48
C ILE A 151 15.34 19.82 7.70
N VAL A 152 16.53 19.22 7.69
CA VAL A 152 16.76 17.91 7.06
C VAL A 152 15.89 16.83 7.70
N GLN A 153 15.79 16.83 9.03
CA GLN A 153 15.02 15.87 9.80
C GLN A 153 13.52 15.89 9.45
N THR A 154 12.98 17.07 9.16
CA THR A 154 11.59 17.25 8.72
C THR A 154 11.34 16.56 7.38
N HIS A 155 12.33 16.52 6.50
CA HIS A 155 12.27 15.86 5.19
C HIS A 155 12.58 14.35 5.24
N ILE A 156 13.24 13.88 6.30
CA ILE A 156 13.44 12.46 6.58
C ILE A 156 12.19 11.84 7.20
N THR A 157 11.54 12.57 8.11
CA THR A 157 10.37 12.09 8.85
C THR A 157 9.10 12.34 8.04
N LEU A 158 8.70 11.37 7.22
CA LEU A 158 7.50 11.45 6.40
C LEU A 158 6.22 11.47 7.24
N VAL A 159 6.19 10.67 8.32
CA VAL A 159 5.09 10.60 9.28
C VAL A 159 5.64 10.45 10.68
N ASP A 160 5.37 11.41 11.57
CA ASP A 160 5.77 11.29 12.97
C ASP A 160 4.73 10.48 13.76
N LEU A 161 4.97 9.17 13.88
CA LEU A 161 4.09 8.26 14.60
C LEU A 161 4.27 8.30 16.12
N SER A 162 5.31 8.99 16.63
CA SER A 162 5.51 9.14 18.07
C SER A 162 4.33 9.87 18.73
N GLN A 163 3.77 10.87 18.05
CA GLN A 163 2.62 11.64 18.52
C GLN A 163 1.31 10.82 18.54
N PHE A 164 1.22 9.79 17.70
CA PHE A 164 0.06 8.92 17.61
C PHE A 164 0.21 7.64 18.44
N GLY A 165 1.43 7.27 18.83
CA GLY A 165 1.74 6.08 19.60
C GLY A 165 0.99 6.02 20.93
N ASP A 166 0.84 7.16 21.60
CA ASP A 166 0.15 7.26 22.90
C ASP A 166 -1.38 7.39 22.77
N SER A 167 -1.89 7.63 21.56
CA SER A 167 -3.33 7.75 21.33
C SER A 167 -4.00 6.38 21.43
N THR A 168 -4.86 6.22 22.45
CA THR A 168 -5.67 5.00 22.63
C THR A 168 -6.52 4.68 21.39
N THR A 169 -6.99 5.70 20.66
CA THR A 169 -7.75 5.52 19.41
C THR A 169 -6.88 4.94 18.31
N PHE A 170 -5.67 5.48 18.12
CA PHE A 170 -4.74 4.96 17.14
C PHE A 170 -4.30 3.53 17.47
N GLN A 171 -3.98 3.26 18.74
CA GLN A 171 -3.66 1.90 19.18
C GLN A 171 -4.83 0.94 18.94
N ARG A 172 -6.09 1.31 19.25
CA ARG A 172 -7.27 0.49 18.95
C ARG A 172 -7.45 0.24 17.46
N MET A 173 -7.31 1.27 16.63
CA MET A 173 -7.45 1.17 15.18
C MET A 173 -6.35 0.27 14.59
N ARG A 174 -5.09 0.47 14.99
CA ARG A 174 -3.96 -0.40 14.63
C ARG A 174 -4.22 -1.85 15.03
N ASN A 175 -4.71 -2.08 16.26
CA ASN A 175 -5.02 -3.42 16.75
C ASN A 175 -6.17 -4.07 15.95
N LEU A 176 -7.19 -3.29 15.58
CA LEU A 176 -8.28 -3.76 14.73
C LEU A 176 -7.75 -4.17 13.35
N ILE A 177 -6.98 -3.30 12.70
CA ILE A 177 -6.44 -3.55 11.37
C ILE A 177 -5.50 -4.77 11.38
N LEU A 178 -4.62 -4.91 12.38
CA LEU A 178 -3.72 -6.05 12.51
C LEU A 178 -4.45 -7.35 12.89
N SER A 179 -5.41 -7.28 13.81
CA SER A 179 -6.20 -8.46 14.16
C SER A 179 -7.02 -8.92 12.97
N TRP A 180 -7.59 -7.99 12.20
CA TRP A 180 -8.27 -8.28 10.95
C TRP A 180 -7.26 -8.86 9.95
N SER A 181 -6.12 -8.22 9.65
CA SER A 181 -5.15 -8.75 8.68
C SER A 181 -4.73 -10.21 8.98
N ARG A 182 -4.54 -10.55 10.26
CA ARG A 182 -4.20 -11.91 10.71
C ARG A 182 -5.40 -12.87 10.68
N GLN A 183 -6.58 -12.41 11.12
CA GLN A 183 -7.80 -13.22 11.16
C GLN A 183 -8.47 -13.35 9.79
N LEU A 184 -8.17 -12.49 8.83
CA LEU A 184 -8.76 -12.52 7.51
C LEU A 184 -8.33 -13.77 6.71
N ILE A 185 -7.27 -14.48 7.11
CA ILE A 185 -6.98 -15.81 6.58
C ILE A 185 -8.11 -16.81 6.91
N LEU A 186 -8.82 -16.60 8.02
CA LEU A 186 -10.00 -17.38 8.39
C LEU A 186 -11.16 -17.15 7.42
N LEU A 187 -11.14 -16.11 6.57
CA LEU A 187 -12.11 -15.94 5.49
C LEU A 187 -12.01 -17.02 4.41
N LEU A 188 -10.90 -17.76 4.36
CA LEU A 188 -10.84 -18.98 3.55
C LEU A 188 -11.87 -20.01 4.01
N ILE A 189 -12.23 -20.05 5.30
CA ILE A 189 -13.22 -20.99 5.84
C ILE A 189 -14.63 -20.74 5.24
N PRO A 190 -15.26 -19.56 5.37
CA PRO A 190 -16.55 -19.31 4.74
C PRO A 190 -16.49 -19.36 3.21
N TRP A 191 -15.35 -19.02 2.60
CA TRP A 191 -15.14 -19.17 1.15
C TRP A 191 -15.21 -20.63 0.71
N LEU A 192 -14.43 -21.52 1.36
CA LEU A 192 -14.42 -22.95 1.11
C LEU A 192 -15.76 -23.60 1.46
N LEU A 193 -16.36 -23.22 2.59
CA LEU A 193 -17.64 -23.74 3.04
C LEU A 193 -18.77 -23.35 2.08
N SER A 194 -18.73 -22.14 1.51
CA SER A 194 -19.67 -21.72 0.48
C SER A 194 -19.54 -22.55 -0.80
N MET A 195 -18.31 -22.75 -1.29
CA MET A 195 -18.05 -23.63 -2.43
C MET A 195 -18.54 -25.06 -2.17
N LEU A 196 -18.18 -25.64 -1.03
CA LEU A 196 -18.55 -27.01 -0.66
C LEU A 196 -20.08 -27.13 -0.55
N SER A 197 -20.74 -26.14 0.05
CA SER A 197 -22.20 -26.11 0.17
C SER A 197 -22.88 -26.05 -1.19
N LEU A 198 -22.38 -25.23 -2.13
CA LEU A 198 -22.89 -25.19 -3.50
C LEU A 198 -22.72 -26.54 -4.23
N ILE A 199 -21.57 -27.19 -4.05
CA ILE A 199 -21.30 -28.54 -4.59
C ILE A 199 -22.29 -29.56 -4.02
N LEU A 200 -22.54 -29.56 -2.70
CA LEU A 200 -23.48 -30.48 -2.05
C LEU A 200 -24.93 -30.24 -2.49
N ILE A 201 -25.35 -28.97 -2.59
CA ILE A 201 -26.70 -28.58 -3.02
C ILE A 201 -26.99 -29.04 -4.46
N TYR A 202 -26.01 -28.98 -5.36
CA TYR A 202 -26.14 -29.40 -6.75
C TYR A 202 -25.30 -30.63 -7.09
N ARG A 203 -25.13 -31.57 -6.15
CA ARG A 203 -24.24 -32.75 -6.32
C ARG A 203 -24.46 -33.51 -7.64
N ASN A 204 -25.70 -33.61 -8.08
CA ASN A 204 -26.07 -34.35 -9.28
C ASN A 204 -25.92 -33.55 -10.58
N ASP A 205 -25.75 -32.23 -10.50
CA ASP A 205 -25.66 -31.32 -11.65
C ASP A 205 -24.35 -30.53 -11.57
N TRP A 206 -23.25 -31.16 -12.00
CA TRP A 206 -21.92 -30.56 -11.82
C TRP A 206 -21.76 -29.19 -12.47
N ARG A 207 -22.43 -28.99 -13.61
CA ARG A 207 -22.49 -27.71 -14.32
C ARG A 207 -23.21 -26.63 -13.52
N ALA A 208 -24.22 -26.99 -12.72
CA ALA A 208 -25.02 -26.03 -11.99
C ALA A 208 -24.24 -25.42 -10.80
N TRP A 209 -23.50 -26.23 -10.03
CA TRP A 209 -22.65 -25.67 -8.97
C TRP A 209 -21.46 -24.92 -9.56
N LEU A 210 -20.82 -25.45 -10.61
CA LEU A 210 -19.65 -24.83 -11.21
C LEU A 210 -20.00 -23.48 -11.85
N ASN A 211 -21.10 -23.39 -12.59
CA ASN A 211 -21.57 -22.14 -13.18
C ASN A 211 -21.84 -21.07 -12.10
N ARG A 212 -22.47 -21.44 -10.99
CA ARG A 212 -22.74 -20.51 -9.87
C ARG A 212 -21.47 -19.98 -9.22
N ILE A 213 -20.49 -20.87 -8.98
CA ILE A 213 -19.19 -20.48 -8.44
C ILE A 213 -18.48 -19.52 -9.39
N LEU A 214 -18.44 -19.85 -10.68
CA LEU A 214 -17.75 -19.02 -11.68
C LEU A 214 -18.43 -17.67 -11.88
N ILE A 215 -19.76 -17.59 -11.89
CA ILE A 215 -20.49 -16.32 -11.93
C ILE A 215 -20.14 -15.47 -10.70
N SER A 216 -20.06 -16.05 -9.50
CA SER A 216 -19.65 -15.34 -8.29
C SER A 216 -18.21 -14.81 -8.40
N LEU A 217 -17.26 -15.60 -8.89
CA LEU A 217 -15.88 -15.15 -9.09
C LEU A 217 -15.78 -14.08 -10.19
N TRP A 218 -16.57 -14.21 -11.25
CA TRP A 218 -16.68 -13.22 -12.32
C TRP A 218 -17.23 -11.89 -11.82
N LEU A 219 -18.28 -11.93 -10.98
CA LEU A 219 -18.83 -10.75 -10.32
C LEU A 219 -17.82 -10.09 -9.38
N ALA A 220 -17.11 -10.88 -8.56
CA ALA A 220 -16.07 -10.37 -7.68
C ALA A 220 -14.93 -9.71 -8.47
N GLY A 221 -14.47 -10.35 -9.55
CA GLY A 221 -13.47 -9.80 -10.45
C GLY A 221 -13.93 -8.49 -11.11
N SER A 222 -15.18 -8.45 -11.59
CA SER A 222 -15.77 -7.25 -12.21
C SER A 222 -15.90 -6.09 -11.21
N LEU A 223 -16.36 -6.37 -9.99
CA LEU A 223 -16.54 -5.35 -8.95
C LEU A 223 -15.20 -4.75 -8.48
N LEU A 224 -14.11 -5.52 -8.60
CA LEU A 224 -12.77 -5.05 -8.29
C LEU A 224 -12.18 -4.28 -9.48
N LEU A 225 -12.30 -4.82 -10.69
CA LEU A 225 -11.69 -4.29 -11.90
C LEU A 225 -12.31 -2.96 -12.35
N VAL A 226 -13.64 -2.83 -12.35
CA VAL A 226 -14.31 -1.63 -12.88
C VAL A 226 -13.94 -0.37 -12.09
N PRO A 227 -14.06 -0.33 -10.75
CA PRO A 227 -13.65 0.84 -9.98
C PRO A 227 -12.16 1.15 -10.11
N SER A 228 -11.30 0.12 -10.13
CA SER A 228 -9.85 0.32 -10.25
C SER A 228 -9.46 0.92 -11.61
N LEU A 229 -10.06 0.47 -12.71
CA LEU A 229 -9.83 1.07 -14.04
C LEU A 229 -10.37 2.50 -14.14
N VAL A 230 -11.52 2.77 -13.52
CA VAL A 230 -12.08 4.12 -13.43
C VAL A 230 -11.09 5.03 -12.68
N LEU A 231 -10.63 4.63 -11.51
CA LEU A 231 -9.66 5.37 -10.70
C LEU A 231 -8.35 5.64 -11.45
N GLU A 232 -7.84 4.64 -12.17
CA GLU A 232 -6.65 4.78 -13.00
C GLU A 232 -6.86 5.77 -14.16
N ARG A 233 -7.99 5.65 -14.88
CA ARG A 233 -8.28 6.50 -16.04
C ARG A 233 -8.51 7.96 -15.68
N PHE A 234 -9.11 8.24 -14.51
CA PHE A 234 -9.25 9.61 -14.00
C PHE A 234 -7.94 10.19 -13.44
N GLN A 235 -6.88 9.37 -13.33
CA GLN A 235 -5.59 9.76 -12.76
C GLN A 235 -5.75 10.47 -11.41
N LEU A 236 -6.69 9.99 -10.59
CA LEU A 236 -7.03 10.64 -9.31
C LEU A 236 -5.80 10.75 -8.39
N HIS A 237 -4.87 9.80 -8.49
CA HIS A 237 -3.57 9.82 -7.81
C HIS A 237 -2.66 11.01 -8.17
N ARG A 238 -2.85 11.63 -9.35
CA ARG A 238 -2.09 12.82 -9.80
C ARG A 238 -2.81 14.14 -9.49
N ARG A 239 -4.08 14.08 -9.09
CA ARG A 239 -4.90 15.26 -8.75
C ARG A 239 -4.91 15.58 -7.26
N LEU A 240 -4.07 14.89 -6.48
CA LEU A 240 -3.85 15.23 -5.08
C LEU A 240 -3.14 16.58 -5.02
N ALA A 241 -3.79 17.58 -4.44
CA ALA A 241 -3.20 18.89 -4.18
C ALA A 241 -2.21 18.77 -3.01
N LEU A 242 -1.01 18.30 -3.31
CA LEU A 242 0.12 18.26 -2.38
C LEU A 242 1.15 19.29 -2.85
N GLU A 243 1.49 20.23 -1.97
CA GLU A 243 2.44 21.31 -2.29
C GLU A 243 3.88 20.80 -2.40
N THR A 244 4.20 19.69 -1.73
CA THR A 244 5.55 19.12 -1.68
C THR A 244 5.80 18.10 -2.81
N PRO A 245 6.72 18.39 -3.77
CA PRO A 245 6.88 17.57 -4.98
C PRO A 245 7.31 16.13 -4.72
N TYR A 246 8.20 15.89 -3.76
CA TYR A 246 8.68 14.55 -3.43
C TYR A 246 7.58 13.68 -2.77
N LEU A 247 6.70 14.26 -1.95
CA LEU A 247 5.55 13.55 -1.38
C LEU A 247 4.53 13.22 -2.45
N LEU A 248 4.23 14.15 -3.35
CA LEU A 248 3.38 13.90 -4.50
C LEU A 248 3.94 12.76 -5.35
N PHE A 249 5.25 12.76 -5.62
CA PHE A 249 5.92 11.69 -6.35
C PHE A 249 5.76 10.33 -5.63
N ALA A 250 6.03 10.27 -4.32
CA ALA A 250 5.93 9.03 -3.56
C ALA A 250 4.49 8.50 -3.50
N ILE A 251 3.53 9.34 -3.11
CA ILE A 251 2.12 8.96 -2.95
C ILE A 251 1.52 8.54 -4.28
N SER A 252 1.82 9.26 -5.37
CA SER A 252 1.31 8.90 -6.70
C SER A 252 1.81 7.53 -7.17
N HIS A 253 3.08 7.19 -6.92
CA HIS A 253 3.64 5.88 -7.23
C HIS A 253 3.06 4.78 -6.33
N LEU A 254 3.01 4.99 -5.02
CA LEU A 254 2.41 4.02 -4.08
C LEU A 254 0.96 3.72 -4.47
N LEU A 255 0.17 4.75 -4.77
CA LEU A 255 -1.23 4.59 -5.14
C LEU A 255 -1.40 3.92 -6.51
N HIS A 256 -0.49 4.21 -7.46
CA HIS A 256 -0.45 3.53 -8.75
C HIS A 256 -0.16 2.04 -8.59
N ASP A 257 0.85 1.68 -7.80
CA ASP A 257 1.24 0.28 -7.58
C ASP A 257 0.15 -0.50 -6.84
N LEU A 258 -0.57 0.13 -5.89
CA LEU A 258 -1.75 -0.45 -5.25
C LEU A 258 -2.90 -0.68 -6.23
N LEU A 259 -3.18 0.29 -7.12
CA LEU A 259 -4.21 0.16 -8.16
C LEU A 259 -3.85 -0.95 -9.15
N GLN A 260 -2.59 -1.02 -9.59
CA GLN A 260 -2.12 -2.09 -10.47
C GLN A 260 -2.28 -3.47 -9.82
N TYR A 261 -1.94 -3.61 -8.54
CA TYR A 261 -2.15 -4.85 -7.80
C TYR A 261 -3.62 -5.29 -7.82
N LEU A 262 -4.54 -4.36 -7.57
CA LEU A 262 -5.97 -4.62 -7.66
C LEU A 262 -6.38 -5.02 -9.09
N ILE A 263 -5.95 -4.27 -10.11
CA ILE A 263 -6.27 -4.56 -11.51
C ILE A 263 -5.82 -5.97 -11.90
N VAL A 264 -4.60 -6.38 -11.54
CA VAL A 264 -4.07 -7.72 -11.83
C VAL A 264 -4.94 -8.82 -11.20
N TRP A 265 -5.30 -8.68 -9.93
CA TRP A 265 -6.19 -9.65 -9.26
C TRP A 265 -7.61 -9.65 -9.84
N GLY A 266 -8.14 -8.47 -10.16
CA GLY A 266 -9.44 -8.32 -10.83
C GLY A 266 -9.46 -8.99 -12.19
N LEU A 267 -8.42 -8.77 -13.00
CA LEU A 267 -8.23 -9.41 -14.32
C LEU A 267 -8.12 -10.93 -14.18
N MET A 268 -7.32 -11.41 -13.24
CA MET A 268 -7.14 -12.85 -13.01
C MET A 268 -8.49 -13.52 -12.67
N LEU A 269 -9.25 -12.97 -11.73
CA LEU A 269 -10.56 -13.50 -11.35
C LEU A 269 -11.56 -13.41 -12.52
N PHE A 270 -11.60 -12.28 -13.23
CA PHE A 270 -12.52 -12.04 -14.34
C PHE A 270 -12.25 -12.94 -15.55
N PHE A 271 -11.02 -13.00 -16.03
CA PHE A 271 -10.68 -13.79 -17.22
C PHE A 271 -10.73 -15.28 -16.95
N LEU A 272 -10.24 -15.75 -15.80
CA LEU A 272 -10.25 -17.17 -15.46
C LEU A 272 -11.69 -17.68 -15.33
N SER A 273 -12.58 -16.88 -14.74
CA SER A 273 -14.01 -17.22 -14.66
C SER A 273 -14.71 -17.14 -16.03
N LEU A 274 -14.41 -16.14 -16.85
CA LEU A 274 -14.97 -15.99 -18.20
C LEU A 274 -14.62 -17.18 -19.11
N VAL A 275 -13.34 -17.54 -19.16
CA VAL A 275 -12.85 -18.68 -19.98
C VAL A 275 -13.48 -19.98 -19.51
N ALA A 276 -13.56 -20.20 -18.19
CA ALA A 276 -14.19 -21.38 -17.63
C ALA A 276 -15.71 -21.44 -17.92
N LEU A 277 -16.42 -20.31 -17.86
CA LEU A 277 -17.83 -20.23 -18.22
C LEU A 277 -18.06 -20.55 -19.71
N LEU A 278 -17.22 -20.01 -20.60
CA LEU A 278 -17.24 -20.32 -22.03
C LEU A 278 -17.01 -21.82 -22.28
N ALA A 279 -16.02 -22.42 -21.61
CA ALA A 279 -15.74 -23.85 -21.72
C ALA A 279 -16.93 -24.71 -21.29
N ILE A 280 -17.60 -24.37 -20.17
CA ILE A 280 -18.81 -25.07 -19.71
C ILE A 280 -19.93 -24.95 -20.75
N HIS A 281 -20.10 -23.77 -21.34
CA HIS A 281 -21.13 -23.55 -22.35
C HIS A 281 -20.87 -24.34 -23.64
N MET A 282 -19.61 -24.45 -24.06
CA MET A 282 -19.19 -25.22 -25.23
C MET A 282 -19.34 -26.74 -25.05
N THR A 283 -19.21 -27.25 -23.81
CA THR A 283 -19.53 -28.66 -23.55
C THR A 283 -21.05 -28.88 -23.66
N LYS A 284 -21.54 -29.41 -24.79
CA LYS A 284 -22.96 -29.72 -24.97
C LYS A 284 -23.45 -30.70 -23.90
N PRO A 285 -24.71 -30.60 -23.42
CA PRO A 285 -25.27 -31.65 -22.58
C PRO A 285 -25.33 -32.94 -23.40
N ILE A 286 -24.76 -34.02 -22.88
CA ILE A 286 -25.09 -35.36 -23.39
C ILE A 286 -26.56 -35.54 -23.09
N ALA A 287 -27.42 -35.28 -24.08
CA ALA A 287 -28.84 -35.49 -23.95
C ALA A 287 -29.05 -36.96 -23.59
N LYS A 288 -29.58 -37.22 -22.39
CA LYS A 288 -30.11 -38.53 -22.04
C LYS A 288 -31.27 -38.83 -22.99
N ARG A 289 -30.92 -39.41 -24.14
CA ARG A 289 -31.84 -39.99 -25.10
C ARG A 289 -32.23 -41.37 -24.55
N GLN A 290 -33.16 -41.41 -23.61
CA GLN A 290 -33.85 -42.64 -23.18
C GLN A 290 -35.33 -42.32 -23.17
N ALA A 291 -35.96 -42.48 -24.33
CA ALA A 291 -36.71 -43.68 -24.71
C ALA A 291 -38.13 -43.60 -24.15
N ARG A 292 -39.03 -42.94 -24.89
CA ARG A 292 -40.45 -43.24 -24.78
C ARG A 292 -40.61 -44.72 -25.13
N PRO A 293 -41.10 -45.60 -24.26
CA PRO A 293 -41.60 -46.88 -24.73
C PRO A 293 -42.81 -46.57 -25.60
N ILE A 294 -42.65 -46.78 -26.91
CA ILE A 294 -43.78 -46.92 -27.82
C ILE A 294 -44.45 -48.21 -27.37
N TYR A 295 -45.55 -48.10 -26.62
CA TYR A 295 -46.48 -49.21 -26.44
C TYR A 295 -47.08 -49.48 -27.82
N HIS A 296 -46.49 -50.44 -28.54
CA HIS A 296 -47.16 -51.08 -29.65
C HIS A 296 -48.27 -51.96 -29.07
N GLU A 297 -49.50 -51.62 -29.42
CA GLU A 297 -50.64 -52.53 -29.44
C GLU A 297 -50.20 -53.88 -30.03
N ARG A 298 -50.49 -54.97 -29.30
CA ARG A 298 -50.73 -56.27 -29.94
C ARG A 298 -52.05 -56.81 -29.44
N HIS A 299 -52.97 -56.84 -30.39
CA HIS A 299 -54.11 -57.74 -30.45
C HIS A 299 -53.77 -59.16 -29.97
N ALA A 300 -54.60 -59.64 -29.05
CA ALA A 300 -55.02 -61.02 -28.86
C ALA A 300 -56.34 -60.86 -28.09
N GLY A 301 -57.51 -61.15 -28.63
CA GLY A 301 -57.94 -62.39 -29.24
C GLY A 301 -59.22 -62.77 -28.51
#